data_AF-A0A5Q8CMC6-F1
#
_entry.id   AF-A0A5Q8CMC6-F1
#
_cell.length_a   1.000
_cell.length_b   1.000
_cell.length_c   1.000
_cell.angle_alpha   90.00
_cell.angle_beta   90.00
_cell.angle_gamma   90.00
#
_symmetry.space_group_name_H-M   'P 1'
#
loop_
_entity.id
_entity.type
_entity.pdbx_description
1 polymer ?
#
loop_
_entity_poly.entity_id
_entity_poly.type
_entity_poly.pdbx_seq_one_letter_code
_entity_poly.pdbx_strand_id
1 'polypeptide(L)'
;MSKSKTPAPQVTENQNQAPASTARQPAAPEAATQPARPKVSTTQPAPLPQPPPANKPSQNTDVAINLPKPQVPPPPNKTDALAQRASWVRDFSGGNCFYATLTSATGTSAAIEGFGTAVQPFEQLLGAFQSRFNVEPDISVRLITPSQCGVPTFLHLLDRSEAERPQLMLDRTSVPDGSPISGTLVTRGGLISSVLLINHNGTAFNLDSRMVAQPDRATFKIAIDLAADDKAAGKALPQVILVITGPRDVQAAMFAGPTPASEVLPRILKEIQTDDSGFSATAKYFRLGG
;
A
#
# COMPACT_ATOMS: atom_id res chain seq x y z
N MET A 1 -12.73 -74.06 -13.76
CA MET A 1 -12.00 -74.37 -15.01
C MET A 1 -12.71 -73.69 -16.18
N SER A 2 -11.97 -73.34 -17.24
CA SER A 2 -12.33 -72.53 -18.43
C SER A 2 -12.24 -71.01 -18.20
N LYS A 3 -11.11 -70.29 -18.37
CA LYS A 3 -10.16 -70.01 -19.49
C LYS A 3 -10.69 -69.10 -20.62
N SER A 4 -10.03 -67.92 -20.71
CA SER A 4 -9.69 -67.10 -21.90
C SER A 4 -10.86 -66.30 -22.55
N LYS A 5 -10.70 -65.09 -23.09
CA LYS A 5 -9.55 -64.44 -23.74
C LYS A 5 -9.84 -62.92 -23.95
N THR A 6 -8.86 -62.06 -23.69
CA THR A 6 -8.81 -60.63 -24.10
C THR A 6 -8.64 -60.50 -25.61
N PRO A 7 -9.06 -59.37 -26.21
CA PRO A 7 -8.09 -58.60 -27.02
C PRO A 7 -8.23 -57.05 -26.91
N ALA A 8 -7.08 -56.38 -26.73
CA ALA A 8 -6.77 -55.08 -27.35
C ALA A 8 -6.12 -55.38 -28.73
N PRO A 9 -6.13 -54.50 -29.76
CA PRO A 9 -5.30 -53.28 -29.88
C PRO A 9 -6.04 -52.13 -30.64
N GLN A 10 -5.57 -50.88 -30.81
CA GLN A 10 -4.41 -50.43 -31.58
C GLN A 10 -4.08 -48.95 -31.30
N VAL A 11 -2.78 -48.73 -31.19
CA VAL A 11 -2.07 -47.45 -31.26
C VAL A 11 -1.97 -47.06 -32.74
N THR A 12 -2.39 -45.86 -33.10
CA THR A 12 -2.07 -45.28 -34.41
C THR A 12 -0.89 -44.33 -34.24
N GLU A 13 0.27 -44.87 -34.56
CA GLU A 13 1.52 -44.18 -34.84
C GLU A 13 1.37 -43.40 -36.15
N ASN A 14 1.63 -42.09 -36.13
CA ASN A 14 1.80 -41.31 -37.35
C ASN A 14 3.15 -40.59 -37.27
N GLN A 15 4.14 -41.20 -37.92
CA GLN A 15 5.45 -40.61 -38.22
C GLN A 15 5.36 -39.70 -39.45
N ASN A 16 6.37 -38.85 -39.58
CA ASN A 16 6.75 -38.00 -40.73
C ASN A 16 5.96 -36.69 -40.89
N GLN A 17 6.57 -35.50 -40.95
CA GLN A 17 7.90 -35.10 -41.39
C GLN A 17 8.24 -33.70 -40.85
N ALA A 18 9.48 -33.51 -40.41
CA ALA A 18 10.13 -32.19 -40.41
C ALA A 18 10.58 -31.86 -41.84
N PRO A 19 10.66 -30.57 -42.19
CA PRO A 19 11.95 -30.11 -42.71
C PRO A 19 12.43 -28.78 -42.14
N ALA A 20 13.75 -28.76 -41.93
CA ALA A 20 14.68 -27.70 -42.27
C ALA A 20 14.56 -26.33 -41.55
N SER A 21 15.47 -26.19 -40.59
CA SER A 21 16.18 -24.98 -40.22
C SER A 21 16.42 -24.01 -41.39
N THR A 22 16.09 -22.73 -41.21
CA THR A 22 16.76 -21.64 -41.92
C THR A 22 16.99 -20.48 -40.97
N ALA A 23 18.20 -20.42 -40.41
CA ALA A 23 18.74 -19.22 -39.82
C ALA A 23 18.91 -18.15 -40.92
N ARG A 24 18.33 -16.96 -40.73
CA ARG A 24 18.66 -15.74 -41.49
C ARG A 24 18.56 -14.49 -40.61
N GLN A 25 19.67 -14.17 -39.97
CA GLN A 25 20.20 -12.81 -39.85
C GLN A 25 21.68 -12.96 -40.20
N PRO A 26 22.26 -12.16 -41.10
CA PRO A 26 22.38 -10.71 -40.90
C PRO A 26 22.35 -9.85 -42.19
N ALA A 27 22.03 -8.55 -42.05
CA ALA A 27 22.65 -7.45 -42.83
C ALA A 27 22.10 -6.07 -42.39
N ALA A 28 22.99 -5.23 -41.83
CA ALA A 28 23.01 -3.79 -42.07
C ALA A 28 23.82 -3.53 -43.37
N PRO A 29 23.57 -2.47 -44.16
CA PRO A 29 24.10 -1.10 -43.92
C PRO A 29 23.07 -0.02 -44.40
N GLU A 30 23.21 1.31 -44.37
CA GLU A 30 24.27 2.29 -44.14
C GLU A 30 23.60 3.64 -43.75
N ALA A 31 24.44 4.60 -43.39
CA ALA A 31 24.22 5.92 -42.82
C ALA A 31 23.39 6.96 -43.60
N ALA A 32 22.94 7.96 -42.82
CA ALA A 32 22.71 9.41 -43.10
C ALA A 32 21.40 9.84 -42.39
N THR A 33 21.27 10.88 -41.56
CA THR A 33 22.06 12.09 -41.33
C THR A 33 21.62 12.65 -39.96
N GLN A 34 22.56 13.10 -39.13
CA GLN A 34 22.27 13.81 -37.87
C GLN A 34 21.85 15.27 -38.16
N PRO A 35 20.80 15.82 -37.54
CA PRO A 35 20.62 17.26 -37.43
C PRO A 35 21.49 17.83 -36.30
N ALA A 36 22.11 18.96 -36.62
CA ALA A 36 23.17 19.63 -35.89
C ALA A 36 22.85 20.02 -34.43
N ARG A 37 23.85 19.85 -33.56
CA ARG A 37 23.99 20.57 -32.28
C ARG A 37 24.00 22.10 -32.52
N PRO A 38 23.24 22.88 -31.73
CA PRO A 38 23.46 24.32 -31.66
C PRO A 38 24.84 24.60 -31.05
N LYS A 39 25.69 25.34 -31.78
CA LYS A 39 26.92 25.93 -31.25
C LYS A 39 26.54 26.98 -30.20
N VAL A 40 27.03 26.78 -28.98
CA VAL A 40 27.03 27.82 -27.94
C VAL A 40 28.08 28.85 -28.35
N SER A 41 27.63 30.01 -28.81
CA SER A 41 28.49 31.18 -29.00
C SER A 41 28.82 31.77 -27.63
N THR A 42 30.08 31.71 -27.25
CA THR A 42 30.67 32.52 -26.18
C THR A 42 30.67 33.98 -26.60
N THR A 43 29.76 34.77 -26.03
CA THR A 43 29.80 36.24 -26.12
C THR A 43 30.27 36.80 -24.78
N GLN A 44 31.40 37.50 -24.86
CA GLN A 44 32.11 38.20 -23.80
C GLN A 44 31.27 39.36 -23.22
N PRO A 45 31.37 39.72 -21.93
CA PRO A 45 30.53 40.75 -21.31
C PRO A 45 30.93 42.17 -21.73
N ALA A 46 29.96 42.97 -22.15
CA ALA A 46 30.09 44.42 -22.29
C ALA A 46 29.75 45.15 -20.96
N PRO A 47 30.28 46.37 -20.72
CA PRO A 47 30.41 46.96 -19.38
C PRO A 47 29.11 47.53 -18.79
N LEU A 48 29.07 47.60 -17.45
CA LEU A 48 27.98 48.23 -16.68
C LEU A 48 27.77 49.71 -17.05
N PRO A 49 26.51 50.18 -17.15
CA PRO A 49 26.21 51.61 -17.20
C PRO A 49 26.46 52.30 -15.84
N GLN A 50 27.15 53.43 -15.87
CA GLN A 50 27.34 54.34 -14.74
C GLN A 50 26.03 55.09 -14.41
N PRO A 51 25.77 55.41 -13.12
CA PRO A 51 24.58 56.17 -12.73
C PRO A 51 24.74 57.68 -12.94
N PRO A 52 23.70 58.42 -13.36
CA PRO A 52 23.71 59.88 -13.45
C PRO A 52 23.53 60.57 -12.07
N PRO A 53 23.93 61.86 -11.96
CA PRO A 53 24.21 62.52 -10.69
C PRO A 53 22.98 63.02 -9.92
N ALA A 54 23.21 63.26 -8.63
CA ALA A 54 22.29 63.80 -7.64
C ALA A 54 21.78 65.21 -8.00
N ASN A 55 20.46 65.42 -7.88
CA ASN A 55 19.86 66.72 -7.63
C ASN A 55 18.96 66.67 -6.39
N LYS A 56 19.00 67.77 -5.64
CA LYS A 56 18.54 67.98 -4.26
C LYS A 56 17.06 68.46 -4.23
N PRO A 57 16.48 68.76 -3.05
CA PRO A 57 15.37 68.03 -2.43
C PRO A 57 13.99 68.67 -2.63
N SER A 58 12.93 67.86 -2.63
CA SER A 58 11.56 68.34 -2.43
C SER A 58 11.06 67.88 -1.06
N GLN A 59 10.93 68.84 -0.15
CA GLN A 59 10.20 68.67 1.10
C GLN A 59 8.72 68.41 0.77
N ASN A 60 8.18 67.28 1.22
CA ASN A 60 6.74 67.16 1.41
C ASN A 60 6.49 66.43 2.73
N THR A 61 5.63 67.05 3.52
CA THR A 61 5.36 66.79 4.93
C THR A 61 4.63 65.46 5.10
N ASP A 62 5.33 64.46 5.62
CA ASP A 62 4.74 63.15 5.93
C ASP A 62 4.15 63.17 7.35
N VAL A 63 2.82 63.11 7.44
CA VAL A 63 2.11 62.84 8.69
C VAL A 63 2.17 61.33 8.91
N ALA A 64 3.17 60.87 9.65
CA ALA A 64 3.36 59.47 9.99
C ALA A 64 2.25 58.98 10.95
N ILE A 65 1.21 58.36 10.39
CA ILE A 65 0.32 57.47 11.14
C ILE A 65 1.06 56.14 11.34
N ASN A 66 1.55 55.90 12.56
CA ASN A 66 2.10 54.62 13.00
C ASN A 66 0.96 53.59 13.17
N LEU A 67 0.54 52.95 12.09
CA LEU A 67 -0.22 51.69 12.18
C LEU A 67 0.76 50.51 12.17
N PRO A 68 0.73 49.61 13.17
CA PRO A 68 1.48 48.37 13.11
C PRO A 68 1.03 47.56 11.89
N LYS A 69 1.98 47.15 11.05
CA LYS A 69 1.73 46.21 9.95
C LYS A 69 1.18 44.90 10.55
N PRO A 70 0.03 44.37 10.08
CA PRO A 70 -0.41 43.04 10.45
C PRO A 70 0.68 42.03 10.10
N GLN A 71 1.22 41.36 11.11
CA GLN A 71 2.14 40.24 10.93
C GLN A 71 1.35 39.10 10.29
N VAL A 72 1.63 38.81 9.03
CA VAL A 72 1.14 37.60 8.36
C VAL A 72 1.81 36.42 9.06
N PRO A 73 1.04 35.46 9.63
CA PRO A 73 1.62 34.26 10.21
C PRO A 73 2.49 33.56 9.17
N PRO A 74 3.66 33.00 9.57
CA PRO A 74 4.47 32.23 8.65
C PRO A 74 3.63 31.07 8.06
N PRO A 75 3.83 30.74 6.77
CA PRO A 75 3.10 29.62 6.16
C PRO A 75 3.39 28.34 6.95
N PRO A 76 2.38 27.49 7.18
CA PRO A 76 2.57 26.23 7.91
C PRO A 76 3.66 25.41 7.22
N ASN A 77 4.55 24.79 8.01
CA ASN A 77 5.55 23.90 7.43
C ASN A 77 4.83 22.78 6.67
N LYS A 78 5.30 22.42 5.47
CA LYS A 78 4.65 21.39 4.64
C LYS A 78 4.50 20.05 5.37
N THR A 79 5.43 19.74 6.29
CA THR A 79 5.39 18.57 7.17
C THR A 79 4.21 18.61 8.15
N ASP A 80 3.88 19.79 8.68
CA ASP A 80 2.77 19.97 9.63
C ASP A 80 1.43 19.77 8.93
N ALA A 81 1.32 20.19 7.67
CA ALA A 81 0.10 19.99 6.87
C ALA A 81 -0.15 18.51 6.51
N LEU A 82 0.92 17.74 6.26
CA LEU A 82 0.81 16.29 6.02
C LEU A 82 0.35 15.56 7.28
N ALA A 83 1.01 15.84 8.41
CA ALA A 83 0.69 15.25 9.70
C ALA A 83 -0.76 15.58 10.10
N GLN A 84 -1.21 16.81 9.87
CA GLN A 84 -2.59 17.24 10.13
C GLN A 84 -3.62 16.48 9.30
N ARG A 85 -3.35 16.26 8.00
CA ARG A 85 -4.25 15.46 7.14
C ARG A 85 -4.28 14.00 7.58
N ALA A 86 -3.12 13.43 7.91
CA ALA A 86 -3.01 12.04 8.36
C ALA A 86 -3.76 11.83 9.68
N SER A 87 -3.59 12.72 10.66
CA SER A 87 -4.30 12.67 11.94
C SER A 87 -5.81 12.84 11.74
N TRP A 88 -6.24 13.78 10.88
CA TRP A 88 -7.65 13.98 10.60
C TRP A 88 -8.32 12.74 9.98
N VAL A 89 -7.66 12.07 9.03
CA VAL A 89 -8.18 10.83 8.43
C VAL A 89 -8.27 9.71 9.47
N ARG A 90 -7.23 9.55 10.29
CA ARG A 90 -7.20 8.55 11.37
C ARG A 90 -8.33 8.76 12.39
N ASP A 91 -8.63 10.01 12.72
CA ASP A 91 -9.61 10.37 13.75
C ASP A 91 -11.05 10.46 13.19
N PHE A 92 -11.25 10.27 11.88
CA PHE A 92 -12.57 10.26 11.27
C PHE A 92 -13.40 9.06 11.75
N SER A 93 -14.58 9.33 12.29
CA SER A 93 -15.49 8.30 12.82
C SER A 93 -16.41 7.76 11.73
N GLY A 94 -16.02 6.66 11.08
CA GLY A 94 -16.87 5.91 10.14
C GLY A 94 -17.64 4.73 10.75
N GLY A 95 -17.60 4.55 12.08
CA GLY A 95 -18.32 3.49 12.81
C GLY A 95 -17.49 2.25 13.19
N ASN A 96 -18.15 1.21 13.72
CA ASN A 96 -17.51 0.07 14.40
C ASN A 96 -16.74 -0.91 13.49
N CYS A 97 -16.84 -0.75 12.17
CA CYS A 97 -16.14 -1.57 11.17
C CYS A 97 -15.61 -0.70 10.03
N PHE A 98 -14.89 0.34 10.43
CA PHE A 98 -14.32 1.32 9.54
C PHE A 98 -12.90 1.65 9.99
N TYR A 99 -11.99 1.69 9.04
CA TYR A 99 -10.66 2.19 9.22
C TYR A 99 -10.22 2.88 7.94
N ALA A 100 -9.59 4.04 8.07
CA ALA A 100 -9.01 4.77 6.96
C ALA A 100 -7.65 5.31 7.39
N THR A 101 -6.69 5.29 6.47
CA THR A 101 -5.36 5.81 6.72
C THR A 101 -4.85 6.52 5.47
N LEU A 102 -4.14 7.62 5.67
CA LEU A 102 -3.53 8.37 4.58
C LEU A 102 -2.28 7.60 4.12
N THR A 103 -2.23 7.19 2.85
CA THR A 103 -1.10 6.44 2.27
C THR A 103 -0.12 7.35 1.56
N SER A 104 -0.60 8.49 1.04
CA SER A 104 0.25 9.57 0.54
C SER A 104 -0.53 10.88 0.53
N ALA A 105 0.17 12.01 0.59
CA ALA A 105 -0.41 13.29 0.25
C ALA A 105 0.66 14.28 -0.21
N THR A 106 0.25 15.13 -1.14
CA THR A 106 0.98 16.29 -1.63
C THR A 106 0.16 17.55 -1.39
N GLY A 107 0.63 18.72 -1.84
CA GLY A 107 -0.16 19.95 -1.72
C GLY A 107 -1.55 19.83 -2.36
N THR A 108 -1.66 19.09 -3.47
CA THR A 108 -2.85 19.03 -4.34
C THR A 108 -3.46 17.64 -4.49
N SER A 109 -2.87 16.61 -3.88
CA SER A 109 -3.40 15.24 -3.93
C SER A 109 -3.34 14.58 -2.56
N ALA A 110 -4.24 13.64 -2.33
CA ALA A 110 -4.23 12.77 -1.16
C ALA A 110 -4.69 11.38 -1.60
N ALA A 111 -4.04 10.33 -1.12
CA ALA A 111 -4.45 8.96 -1.31
C ALA A 111 -4.76 8.36 0.07
N ILE A 112 -5.92 7.73 0.17
CA ILE A 112 -6.43 7.09 1.38
C ILE A 112 -6.68 5.62 1.05
N GLU A 113 -6.23 4.72 1.91
CA GLU A 113 -6.66 3.33 1.90
C GLU A 113 -7.60 3.09 3.07
N GLY A 114 -8.69 2.37 2.81
CA GLY A 114 -9.73 2.16 3.80
C GLY A 114 -10.30 0.75 3.79
N PHE A 115 -10.70 0.26 4.96
CA PHE A 115 -11.33 -1.04 5.16
C PHE A 115 -12.70 -0.85 5.80
N GLY A 116 -13.72 -1.51 5.26
CA GLY A 116 -15.04 -1.51 5.85
C GLY A 116 -16.03 -2.42 5.14
N THR A 117 -17.22 -2.55 5.69
CA THR A 117 -18.28 -3.44 5.16
C THR A 117 -19.21 -2.75 4.17
N ALA A 118 -19.07 -1.43 4.01
CA ALA A 118 -19.98 -0.61 3.22
C ALA A 118 -19.23 0.60 2.63
N VAL A 119 -19.74 1.15 1.53
CA VAL A 119 -19.11 2.29 0.82
C VAL A 119 -19.50 3.63 1.45
N GLN A 120 -20.68 3.71 2.05
CA GLN A 120 -21.29 4.95 2.56
C GLN A 120 -20.40 5.72 3.56
N PRO A 121 -19.70 5.08 4.52
CA PRO A 121 -18.77 5.81 5.39
C PRO A 121 -17.61 6.47 4.64
N PHE A 122 -17.18 5.90 3.51
CA PHE A 122 -16.10 6.45 2.68
C PHE A 122 -16.59 7.63 1.82
N GLU A 123 -17.85 7.63 1.39
CA GLU A 123 -18.48 8.80 0.74
C GLU A 123 -18.56 9.99 1.71
N GLN A 124 -18.88 9.72 2.97
CA GLN A 124 -18.87 10.74 4.03
C GLN A 124 -17.44 11.24 4.30
N LEU A 125 -16.45 10.34 4.38
CA LEU A 125 -15.04 10.70 4.50
C LEU A 125 -14.59 11.60 3.33
N LEU A 126 -14.94 11.23 2.10
CA LEU A 126 -14.63 11.98 0.87
C LEU A 126 -15.13 13.42 0.98
N GLY A 127 -16.45 13.59 1.22
CA GLY A 127 -17.07 14.91 1.29
C GLY A 127 -16.52 15.75 2.44
N ALA A 128 -16.31 15.15 3.61
CA ALA A 128 -15.74 15.84 4.76
C ALA A 128 -14.27 16.25 4.54
N PHE A 129 -13.46 15.39 3.92
CA PHE A 129 -12.06 15.69 3.60
C PHE A 129 -11.98 16.81 2.57
N GLN A 130 -12.77 16.73 1.49
CA GLN A 130 -12.82 17.75 0.45
C GLN A 130 -13.26 19.11 1.02
N SER A 131 -14.29 19.12 1.86
CA SER A 131 -14.77 20.35 2.53
C SER A 131 -13.70 20.96 3.46
N ARG A 132 -12.90 20.12 4.11
CA ARG A 132 -11.89 20.56 5.08
C ARG A 132 -10.59 21.04 4.43
N PHE A 133 -10.11 20.34 3.41
CA PHE A 133 -8.78 20.54 2.82
C PHE A 133 -8.80 21.08 1.40
N ASN A 134 -9.99 21.23 0.80
CA ASN A 134 -10.18 21.71 -0.57
C ASN A 134 -9.41 20.88 -1.61
N VAL A 135 -9.22 19.59 -1.31
CA VAL A 135 -8.58 18.57 -2.15
C VAL A 135 -9.46 17.35 -2.10
N GLU A 136 -9.78 16.79 -3.26
CA GLU A 136 -10.48 15.51 -3.36
C GLU A 136 -9.46 14.36 -3.21
N PRO A 137 -9.59 13.49 -2.20
CA PRO A 137 -8.69 12.37 -2.03
C PRO A 137 -9.10 11.21 -2.96
N ASP A 138 -8.10 10.47 -3.46
CA ASP A 138 -8.31 9.15 -4.04
C ASP A 138 -8.48 8.13 -2.91
N ILE A 139 -9.66 7.50 -2.81
CA ILE A 139 -9.98 6.55 -1.74
C ILE A 139 -10.05 5.13 -2.31
N SER A 140 -9.02 4.34 -1.98
CA SER A 140 -8.99 2.91 -2.22
C SER A 140 -9.78 2.15 -1.16
N VAL A 141 -11.05 1.87 -1.44
CA VAL A 141 -11.94 1.11 -0.54
C VAL A 141 -11.71 -0.39 -0.66
N ARG A 142 -11.46 -1.05 0.48
CA ARG A 142 -11.32 -2.50 0.63
C ARG A 142 -12.56 -3.03 1.35
N LEU A 143 -13.53 -3.54 0.57
CA LEU A 143 -14.74 -4.12 1.12
C LEU A 143 -14.45 -5.49 1.73
N ILE A 144 -14.64 -5.57 3.05
CA ILE A 144 -14.49 -6.77 3.87
C ILE A 144 -15.86 -7.28 4.32
N THR A 145 -15.90 -8.50 4.86
CA THR A 145 -17.13 -9.05 5.47
C THR A 145 -17.28 -8.60 6.93
N PRO A 146 -18.50 -8.70 7.51
CA PRO A 146 -18.70 -8.43 8.93
C PRO A 146 -17.80 -9.26 9.86
N SER A 147 -17.49 -10.51 9.50
CA SER A 147 -16.61 -11.38 10.30
C SER A 147 -15.15 -10.89 10.35
N GLN A 148 -14.76 -10.00 9.44
CA GLN A 148 -13.41 -9.42 9.39
C GLN A 148 -13.31 -8.08 10.14
N CYS A 149 -14.37 -7.59 10.77
CA CYS A 149 -14.39 -6.27 11.42
C CYS A 149 -13.37 -6.08 12.56
N GLY A 150 -12.85 -7.18 13.13
CA GLY A 150 -11.73 -7.11 14.06
C GLY A 150 -10.49 -6.45 13.46
N VAL A 151 -10.29 -6.50 12.14
CA VAL A 151 -9.14 -5.87 11.46
C VAL A 151 -9.20 -4.35 11.54
N PRO A 152 -10.25 -3.65 11.04
CA PRO A 152 -10.36 -2.19 11.21
C PRO A 152 -10.19 -1.72 12.66
N THR A 153 -10.82 -2.40 13.62
CA THR A 153 -10.70 -2.06 15.04
C THR A 153 -9.26 -2.20 15.54
N PHE A 154 -8.59 -3.29 15.18
CA PHE A 154 -7.21 -3.56 15.56
C PHE A 154 -6.25 -2.51 14.99
N LEU A 155 -6.41 -2.17 13.70
CA LEU A 155 -5.60 -1.14 13.04
C LEU A 155 -5.83 0.23 13.66
N HIS A 156 -7.07 0.63 13.91
CA HIS A 156 -7.38 1.94 14.52
C HIS A 156 -6.72 2.12 15.89
N LEU A 157 -6.66 1.05 16.70
CA LEU A 157 -6.04 1.10 18.03
C LEU A 157 -4.51 1.25 17.93
N LEU A 158 -3.86 0.59 16.98
CA LEU A 158 -2.41 0.67 16.80
C LEU A 158 -1.97 1.90 15.99
N ASP A 159 -2.85 2.51 15.19
CA ASP A 159 -2.56 3.73 14.45
C ASP A 159 -2.34 4.97 15.33
N ARG A 160 -2.65 4.84 16.63
CA ARG A 160 -2.35 5.84 17.67
C ARG A 160 -0.93 5.72 18.24
N SER A 161 -0.24 4.61 17.95
CA SER A 161 1.18 4.43 18.29
C SER A 161 2.04 5.27 17.35
N GLU A 162 3.12 5.86 17.88
CA GLU A 162 4.16 6.53 17.10
C GLU A 162 5.18 5.54 16.52
N ALA A 163 5.00 4.24 16.78
CA ALA A 163 5.87 3.19 16.23
C ALA A 163 5.78 3.15 14.69
N GLU A 164 6.94 3.03 14.04
CA GLU A 164 7.01 2.96 12.59
C GLU A 164 6.27 1.73 12.08
N ARG A 165 5.42 1.92 11.06
CA ARG A 165 4.59 0.86 10.50
C ARG A 165 5.39 -0.03 9.55
N PRO A 166 5.20 -1.36 9.60
CA PRO A 166 5.73 -2.24 8.58
C PRO A 166 5.16 -1.90 7.20
N GLN A 167 5.97 -2.07 6.15
CA GLN A 167 5.51 -1.95 4.77
C GLN A 167 5.26 -3.33 4.18
N LEU A 168 3.99 -3.65 3.93
CA LEU A 168 3.58 -4.87 3.25
C LEU A 168 3.18 -4.55 1.81
N MET A 169 3.84 -5.20 0.85
CA MET A 169 3.54 -5.11 -0.58
C MET A 169 3.11 -6.49 -1.09
N LEU A 170 1.98 -6.55 -1.78
CA LEU A 170 1.51 -7.76 -2.45
C LEU A 170 1.83 -7.66 -3.94
N ASP A 171 2.26 -8.75 -4.55
CA ASP A 171 2.58 -8.78 -6.00
C ASP A 171 1.31 -8.66 -6.86
N ARG A 172 0.16 -9.05 -6.30
CA ARG A 172 -1.16 -8.97 -6.93
C ARG A 172 -2.26 -8.94 -5.87
N THR A 173 -3.38 -8.32 -6.21
CA THR A 173 -4.56 -8.20 -5.33
C THR A 173 -5.76 -9.01 -5.81
N SER A 174 -5.66 -9.70 -6.95
CA SER A 174 -6.63 -10.69 -7.44
C SER A 174 -5.89 -11.99 -7.68
N VAL A 175 -6.24 -13.03 -6.94
CA VAL A 175 -5.52 -14.30 -6.91
C VAL A 175 -6.51 -15.42 -7.23
N PRO A 176 -6.29 -16.21 -8.29
CA PRO A 176 -7.11 -17.39 -8.55
C PRO A 176 -7.00 -18.41 -7.41
N ASP A 177 -8.04 -19.23 -7.23
CA ASP A 177 -8.03 -20.32 -6.27
C ASP A 177 -6.82 -21.27 -6.51
N GLY A 178 -6.17 -21.70 -5.42
CA GLY A 178 -4.97 -22.56 -5.45
C GLY A 178 -3.70 -21.88 -5.97
N SER A 179 -3.80 -20.68 -6.55
CA SER A 179 -2.62 -19.91 -6.98
C SER A 179 -1.93 -19.26 -5.79
N PRO A 180 -0.59 -19.09 -5.84
CA PRO A 180 0.12 -18.49 -4.72
C PRO A 180 -0.18 -17.00 -4.59
N ILE A 181 -0.45 -16.51 -3.39
CA ILE A 181 -0.25 -15.10 -3.05
C ILE A 181 1.21 -14.91 -2.65
N SER A 182 1.83 -13.84 -3.17
CA SER A 182 3.22 -13.49 -2.88
C SER A 182 3.30 -12.04 -2.46
N GLY A 183 4.33 -11.72 -1.69
CA GLY A 183 4.60 -10.35 -1.30
C GLY A 183 5.91 -10.18 -0.55
N THR A 184 6.20 -8.93 -0.25
CA THR A 184 7.37 -8.48 0.50
C THR A 184 6.92 -7.68 1.72
N LEU A 185 7.50 -8.00 2.86
CA LEU A 185 7.39 -7.27 4.11
C LEU A 185 8.73 -6.57 4.37
N VAL A 186 8.71 -5.25 4.47
CA VAL A 186 9.87 -4.45 4.89
C VAL A 186 9.60 -3.90 6.28
N THR A 187 10.55 -4.09 7.18
CA THR A 187 10.53 -3.55 8.54
C THR A 187 11.84 -2.86 8.84
N ARG A 188 11.85 -2.01 9.86
CA ARG A 188 13.11 -1.51 10.41
C ARG A 188 13.86 -2.68 11.04
N GLY A 189 15.18 -2.75 10.82
CA GLY A 189 16.04 -3.75 11.45
C GLY A 189 15.85 -3.78 12.97
N GLY A 190 15.81 -4.99 13.53
CA GLY A 190 15.64 -5.24 14.97
C GLY A 190 14.19 -5.37 15.47
N LEU A 191 13.19 -5.16 14.61
CA LEU A 191 11.80 -5.45 14.96
C LEU A 191 11.38 -6.87 14.53
N ILE A 192 10.54 -7.49 15.33
CA ILE A 192 9.97 -8.81 15.09
C ILE A 192 8.57 -8.64 14.52
N SER A 193 8.23 -9.43 13.50
CA SER A 193 6.94 -9.39 12.84
C SER A 193 6.15 -10.69 13.01
N SER A 194 4.88 -10.56 13.34
CA SER A 194 3.88 -11.62 13.22
C SER A 194 2.96 -11.33 12.05
N VAL A 195 2.76 -12.31 11.18
CA VAL A 195 1.99 -12.20 9.93
C VAL A 195 0.80 -13.14 9.99
N LEU A 196 -0.40 -12.57 9.87
CA LEU A 196 -1.66 -13.30 9.94
C LEU A 196 -2.43 -13.15 8.61
N LEU A 197 -2.97 -14.24 8.10
CA LEU A 197 -4.02 -14.22 7.07
C LEU A 197 -5.38 -14.30 7.76
N ILE A 198 -6.29 -13.39 7.44
CA ILE A 198 -7.68 -13.40 7.90
C ILE A 198 -8.57 -13.54 6.67
N ASN A 199 -9.23 -14.69 6.56
CA ASN A 199 -10.09 -14.97 5.43
C ASN A 199 -11.46 -14.30 5.53
N HIS A 200 -12.27 -14.44 4.49
CA HIS A 200 -13.60 -13.84 4.40
C HIS A 200 -14.57 -14.24 5.51
N ASN A 201 -14.39 -15.43 6.12
CA ASN A 201 -15.25 -15.88 7.21
C ASN A 201 -14.75 -15.43 8.59
N GLY A 202 -13.66 -14.66 8.65
CA GLY A 202 -13.08 -14.14 9.88
C GLY A 202 -12.17 -15.15 10.60
N THR A 203 -11.71 -16.19 9.93
CA THR A 203 -10.70 -17.12 10.47
C THR A 203 -9.30 -16.60 10.20
N ALA A 204 -8.50 -16.52 11.25
CA ALA A 204 -7.09 -16.16 11.22
C ALA A 204 -6.20 -17.41 11.10
N PHE A 205 -5.12 -17.28 10.33
CA PHE A 205 -4.06 -18.26 10.13
C PHE A 205 -2.72 -17.57 10.37
N ASN A 206 -1.84 -18.17 11.17
CA ASN A 206 -0.48 -17.71 11.33
C ASN A 206 0.35 -18.06 10.08
N LEU A 207 1.06 -17.08 9.52
CA LEU A 207 1.90 -17.24 8.33
C LEU A 207 3.40 -17.15 8.64
N ASP A 208 3.81 -17.05 9.91
CA ASP A 208 5.21 -16.78 10.28
C ASP A 208 6.15 -17.86 9.75
N SER A 209 5.75 -19.13 9.84
CA SER A 209 6.50 -20.28 9.29
C SER A 209 6.60 -20.30 7.75
N ARG A 210 5.85 -19.44 7.07
CA ARG A 210 5.84 -19.29 5.60
C ARG A 210 6.65 -18.07 5.14
N MET A 211 7.14 -17.26 6.07
CA MET A 211 7.99 -16.11 5.79
C MET A 211 9.43 -16.58 5.57
N VAL A 212 10.08 -16.01 4.55
CA VAL A 212 11.50 -16.21 4.26
C VAL A 212 12.21 -14.91 4.57
N ALA A 213 12.97 -14.90 5.67
CA ALA A 213 13.74 -13.75 6.10
C ALA A 213 14.91 -13.46 5.13
N GLN A 214 15.19 -12.18 4.94
CA GLN A 214 16.30 -11.62 4.19
C GLN A 214 16.87 -10.44 5.00
N PRO A 215 18.02 -9.87 4.62
CA PRO A 215 18.48 -8.61 5.21
C PRO A 215 17.41 -7.52 5.03
N ASP A 216 16.94 -6.94 6.15
CA ASP A 216 15.98 -5.83 6.25
C ASP A 216 14.58 -6.06 5.65
N ARG A 217 14.26 -7.29 5.23
CA ARG A 217 12.94 -7.64 4.68
C ARG A 217 12.63 -9.12 4.84
N ALA A 218 11.38 -9.50 4.64
CA ALA A 218 10.94 -10.87 4.49
C ALA A 218 10.04 -11.02 3.27
N THR A 219 10.08 -12.17 2.61
CA THR A 219 9.21 -12.49 1.46
C THR A 219 8.39 -13.71 1.76
N PHE A 220 7.21 -13.81 1.16
CA PHE A 220 6.38 -15.02 1.24
C PHE A 220 5.79 -15.36 -0.12
N LYS A 221 5.48 -16.65 -0.29
CA LYS A 221 4.78 -17.19 -1.44
C LYS A 221 3.96 -18.39 -0.98
N ILE A 222 2.63 -18.25 -0.92
CA ILE A 222 1.74 -19.19 -0.24
C ILE A 222 0.56 -19.49 -1.14
N ALA A 223 0.37 -20.75 -1.51
CA ALA A 223 -0.86 -21.21 -2.16
C ALA A 223 -1.99 -21.29 -1.12
N ILE A 224 -3.14 -20.72 -1.46
CA ILE A 224 -4.33 -20.73 -0.61
C ILE A 224 -5.48 -21.33 -1.41
N ASP A 225 -6.07 -22.38 -0.87
CA ASP A 225 -7.27 -23.00 -1.39
C ASP A 225 -8.51 -22.48 -0.67
N LEU A 226 -9.54 -22.19 -1.44
CA LEU A 226 -10.88 -21.95 -0.92
C LEU A 226 -11.50 -23.26 -0.39
N ALA A 227 -12.46 -23.14 0.54
CA ALA A 227 -13.27 -24.28 0.95
C ALA A 227 -14.16 -24.74 -0.23
N ALA A 228 -14.60 -26.01 -0.22
CA ALA A 228 -15.39 -26.57 -1.32
C ALA A 228 -16.65 -25.75 -1.63
N ASP A 229 -17.36 -25.29 -0.60
CA ASP A 229 -18.57 -24.47 -0.76
C ASP A 229 -18.26 -23.10 -1.38
N ASP A 230 -17.14 -22.49 -0.96
CA ASP A 230 -16.67 -21.22 -1.50
C ASP A 230 -16.24 -21.36 -2.98
N LYS A 231 -15.56 -22.46 -3.33
CA LYS A 231 -15.22 -22.79 -4.72
C LYS A 231 -16.48 -22.98 -5.56
N ALA A 232 -17.46 -23.71 -5.05
CA ALA A 232 -18.74 -23.95 -5.73
C ALA A 232 -19.55 -22.66 -5.94
N ALA A 233 -19.46 -21.70 -5.02
CA ALA A 233 -20.10 -20.39 -5.17
C ALA A 233 -19.47 -19.54 -6.29
N GLY A 234 -18.22 -19.80 -6.69
CA GLY A 234 -17.56 -19.14 -7.82
C GLY A 234 -17.33 -17.63 -7.64
N LYS A 235 -17.36 -17.13 -6.40
CA LYS A 235 -17.16 -15.71 -6.11
C LYS A 235 -15.74 -15.49 -5.61
N ALA A 236 -15.13 -14.38 -6.03
CA ALA A 236 -13.88 -13.97 -5.40
C ALA A 236 -14.14 -13.39 -4.01
N LEU A 237 -13.45 -13.92 -3.01
CA LEU A 237 -13.71 -13.66 -1.60
C LEU A 237 -12.63 -12.75 -1.00
N PRO A 238 -13.00 -11.81 -0.12
CA PRO A 238 -12.07 -10.86 0.48
C PRO A 238 -11.14 -11.56 1.48
N GLN A 239 -9.84 -11.32 1.34
CA GLN A 239 -8.81 -11.81 2.23
C GLN A 239 -7.99 -10.62 2.74
N VAL A 240 -7.51 -10.70 3.97
CA VAL A 240 -6.66 -9.68 4.58
C VAL A 240 -5.39 -10.32 5.13
N ILE A 241 -4.22 -9.78 4.77
CA ILE A 241 -2.98 -10.08 5.46
C ILE A 241 -2.72 -8.94 6.44
N LEU A 242 -2.70 -9.26 7.73
CA LEU A 242 -2.37 -8.35 8.82
C LEU A 242 -0.95 -8.64 9.30
N VAL A 243 -0.13 -7.60 9.42
CA VAL A 243 1.22 -7.70 9.97
C VAL A 243 1.28 -6.84 11.22
N ILE A 244 1.77 -7.43 12.30
CA ILE A 244 2.04 -6.76 13.57
C ILE A 244 3.55 -6.76 13.73
N THR A 245 4.14 -5.63 14.12
CA THR A 245 5.58 -5.51 14.29
C THR A 245 5.89 -4.77 15.58
N GLY A 246 6.92 -5.21 16.29
CA GLY A 246 7.34 -4.59 17.55
C GLY A 246 8.69 -5.10 18.05
N PRO A 247 9.12 -4.67 19.24
CA PRO A 247 10.45 -4.96 19.79
C PRO A 247 10.58 -6.38 20.36
N ARG A 248 9.47 -7.11 20.52
CA ARG A 248 9.42 -8.46 21.09
C ARG A 248 8.39 -9.32 20.37
N ASP A 249 8.50 -10.63 20.54
CA ASP A 249 7.50 -11.59 20.05
C ASP A 249 6.11 -11.32 20.64
N VAL A 250 5.08 -11.61 19.84
CA VAL A 250 3.67 -11.60 20.26
C VAL A 250 3.22 -13.03 20.48
N GLN A 251 3.20 -13.49 21.72
CA GLN A 251 2.88 -14.88 22.06
C GLN A 251 1.44 -15.25 21.66
N ALA A 252 0.49 -14.31 21.78
CA ALA A 252 -0.88 -14.49 21.35
C ALA A 252 -1.03 -14.70 19.83
N ALA A 253 -0.02 -14.35 19.03
CA ALA A 253 0.00 -14.62 17.59
C ALA A 253 0.52 -16.02 17.24
N MET A 254 1.13 -16.75 18.20
CA MET A 254 1.70 -18.09 18.01
C MET A 254 0.66 -19.20 18.24
N PHE A 255 -0.39 -19.25 17.42
CA PHE A 255 -1.43 -20.26 17.50
C PHE A 255 -1.26 -21.33 16.40
N ALA A 256 -1.56 -22.60 16.73
CA ALA A 256 -1.19 -23.75 15.91
C ALA A 256 -2.16 -24.05 14.74
N GLY A 257 -3.38 -23.52 14.76
CA GLY A 257 -4.42 -23.86 13.78
C GLY A 257 -5.39 -22.72 13.48
N PRO A 258 -6.31 -22.91 12.53
CA PRO A 258 -7.28 -21.88 12.15
C PRO A 258 -8.06 -21.41 13.39
N THR A 259 -8.01 -20.11 13.68
CA THR A 259 -8.57 -19.52 14.91
C THR A 259 -9.44 -18.32 14.58
N PRO A 260 -10.60 -18.09 15.20
CA PRO A 260 -11.40 -16.90 14.95
C PRO A 260 -10.62 -15.59 15.20
N ALA A 261 -10.67 -14.67 14.24
CA ALA A 261 -10.07 -13.33 14.35
C ALA A 261 -10.63 -12.55 15.55
N SER A 262 -11.92 -12.77 15.86
CA SER A 262 -12.60 -12.22 17.04
C SER A 262 -12.02 -12.71 18.37
N GLU A 263 -11.30 -13.83 18.39
CA GLU A 263 -10.64 -14.35 19.59
C GLU A 263 -9.17 -13.95 19.64
N VAL A 264 -8.45 -14.07 18.52
CA VAL A 264 -6.99 -13.84 18.51
C VAL A 264 -6.63 -12.36 18.54
N LEU A 265 -7.34 -11.50 17.79
CA LEU A 265 -6.99 -10.07 17.71
C LEU A 265 -7.14 -9.37 19.06
N PRO A 266 -8.21 -9.59 19.86
CA PRO A 266 -8.29 -9.01 21.20
C PRO A 266 -7.21 -9.54 22.16
N ARG A 267 -6.81 -10.81 22.05
CA ARG A 267 -5.71 -11.37 22.87
C ARG A 267 -4.38 -10.70 22.53
N ILE A 268 -4.10 -10.53 21.23
CA ILE A 268 -2.93 -9.80 20.76
C ILE A 268 -2.96 -8.36 21.28
N LEU A 269 -4.07 -7.64 21.12
CA LEU A 269 -4.21 -6.27 21.64
C LEU A 269 -3.93 -6.21 23.14
N LYS A 270 -4.51 -7.12 23.92
CA LYS A 270 -4.29 -7.18 25.37
C LYS A 270 -2.81 -7.40 25.72
N GLU A 271 -2.09 -8.19 24.94
CA GLU A 271 -0.66 -8.43 25.14
C GLU A 271 0.22 -7.22 24.76
N ILE A 272 -0.14 -6.50 23.71
CA ILE A 272 0.68 -5.41 23.16
C ILE A 272 0.25 -4.02 23.66
N GLN A 273 -0.87 -3.87 24.36
CA GLN A 273 -1.34 -2.57 24.90
C GLN A 273 -0.71 -2.19 26.25
N THR A 274 0.37 -2.85 26.68
CA THR A 274 1.17 -2.40 27.81
C THR A 274 1.91 -1.10 27.47
N ASP A 275 2.09 -0.18 28.42
CA ASP A 275 2.65 1.17 28.19
C ASP A 275 3.89 1.19 27.28
N ASP A 276 3.84 2.04 26.25
CA ASP A 276 4.89 2.30 25.25
C ASP A 276 5.53 1.06 24.61
N SER A 277 4.68 0.07 24.28
CA SER A 277 5.11 -1.23 23.78
C SER A 277 5.82 -1.21 22.41
N GLY A 278 5.83 -0.06 21.71
CA GLY A 278 6.53 0.10 20.43
C GLY A 278 5.96 -0.76 19.30
N PHE A 279 4.72 -1.25 19.42
CA PHE A 279 4.06 -2.02 18.37
C PHE A 279 3.35 -1.13 17.35
N SER A 280 3.34 -1.60 16.11
CA SER A 280 2.60 -1.05 14.99
C SER A 280 2.02 -2.18 14.15
N ALA A 281 1.06 -1.85 13.28
CA ALA A 281 0.51 -2.82 12.34
C ALA A 281 0.23 -2.21 10.97
N THR A 282 0.17 -3.07 9.97
CA THR A 282 -0.33 -2.75 8.63
C THR A 282 -1.19 -3.91 8.12
N ALA A 283 -2.08 -3.63 7.18
CA ALA A 283 -2.87 -4.66 6.53
C ALA A 283 -2.90 -4.46 5.02
N LYS A 284 -2.95 -5.57 4.28
CA LYS A 284 -3.22 -5.56 2.83
C LYS A 284 -4.35 -6.49 2.47
N TYR A 285 -5.12 -6.05 1.50
CA TYR A 285 -6.30 -6.73 1.00
C TYR A 285 -6.01 -7.42 -0.34
N PHE A 286 -6.58 -8.59 -0.55
CA PHE A 286 -6.67 -9.21 -1.87
C PHE A 286 -7.98 -10.01 -2.00
N ARG A 287 -8.36 -10.30 -3.24
CA ARG A 287 -9.48 -11.19 -3.58
C ARG A 287 -8.93 -12.55 -3.97
N LEU A 288 -9.50 -13.61 -3.40
CA LEU A 288 -9.14 -15.00 -3.71
C LEU A 288 -10.30 -15.70 -4.43
N GLY A 289 -9.99 -16.40 -5.53
CA GLY A 289 -10.96 -17.05 -6.40
C GLY A 289 -11.65 -16.09 -7.36
N GLY A 290 -12.87 -16.48 -7.77
CA GLY A 290 -13.63 -15.80 -8.82
C GLY A 290 -13.39 -16.34 -10.22
#